data_AF-A0A2E5EYC3-F1
#
_entry.id   AF-A0A2E5EYC3-F1
#
_cell.length_a   1.000
_cell.length_b   1.000
_cell.length_c   1.000
_cell.angle_alpha   90.00
_cell.angle_beta   90.00
_cell.angle_gamma   90.00
#
_symmetry.space_group_name_H-M   'P 1'
#
loop_
_entity.id
_entity.type
_entity.pdbx_description
1 polymer ?
#
loop_
_entity_poly.entity_id
_entity_poly.type
_entity_poly.pdbx_seq_one_letter_code
_entity_poly.pdbx_strand_id
1 'polypeptide(L)' 'MAIRPRMHQPKASELRPEWHVIDAEGQTLGRISSDIARLLQGKHRSNYVPYINTGDFVVVI' A
#
# COMPACT_ATOMS: atom_id res chain seq x y z
N MET A 1 22.98 -7.33 -29.56
CA MET A 1 23.04 -7.17 -28.09
C MET A 1 21.81 -6.39 -27.66
N ALA A 2 20.77 -7.06 -27.15
CA ALA A 2 19.51 -6.41 -26.78
C ALA A 2 19.60 -5.87 -25.35
N ILE A 3 19.46 -4.56 -25.18
CA ILE A 3 19.33 -3.92 -23.88
C ILE A 3 17.96 -4.30 -23.32
N ARG A 4 17.91 -5.19 -22.32
CA ARG A 4 16.65 -5.48 -21.63
C ARG A 4 16.24 -4.25 -20.83
N PRO A 5 15.00 -3.76 -20.95
CA PRO A 5 14.53 -2.68 -20.08
C PRO A 5 14.61 -3.15 -18.63
N ARG A 6 15.23 -2.34 -17.76
CA ARG A 6 15.24 -2.63 -16.32
C ARG A 6 13.85 -2.37 -15.76
N MET A 7 13.40 -3.25 -14.87
CA MET A 7 12.15 -3.03 -14.13
C MET A 7 12.28 -1.74 -13.32
N HIS A 8 11.22 -0.93 -13.31
CA HIS A 8 11.19 0.29 -12.51
C HIS A 8 11.31 -0.07 -11.03
N GLN A 9 12.34 0.45 -10.37
CA GLN A 9 12.50 0.34 -8.93
C GLN A 9 12.04 1.65 -8.29
N PRO A 10 11.02 1.61 -7.41
CA PRO A 10 10.55 2.79 -6.72
C PRO A 10 11.65 3.32 -5.80
N LYS A 11 11.81 4.64 -5.78
CA LYS A 11 12.69 5.33 -4.84
C LYS A 11 11.87 5.85 -3.66
N ALA A 12 12.48 5.93 -2.48
CA ALA A 12 11.82 6.48 -1.30
C ALA A 12 11.30 7.92 -1.51
N SER A 13 11.98 8.71 -2.35
CA SER A 13 11.58 10.08 -2.71
C SER A 13 10.33 10.18 -3.58
N GLU A 14 9.95 9.08 -4.25
CA GLU A 14 8.78 9.03 -5.14
C GLU A 14 7.52 8.54 -4.39
N LEU A 15 7.68 8.09 -3.15
CA LEU A 15 6.59 7.60 -2.32
C LEU A 15 5.72 8.76 -1.85
N ARG A 16 4.43 8.64 -2.15
CA ARG A 16 3.39 9.58 -1.71
C ARG A 16 2.33 8.80 -0.96
N PRO A 17 2.52 8.60 0.36
CA PRO A 17 1.52 7.93 1.17
C PRO A 17 0.25 8.78 1.24
N GLU A 18 -0.90 8.13 1.09
CA GLU A 18 -2.22 8.76 1.21
C GLU A 18 -2.81 8.50 2.61
N TRP A 19 -3.78 9.32 2.99
CA TRP A 19 -4.54 9.13 4.22
C TRP A 19 -5.91 8.55 3.90
N HIS A 20 -6.23 7.43 4.52
CA HIS A 20 -7.53 6.77 4.42
C HIS A 20 -8.25 6.87 5.76
N VAL A 21 -9.52 7.25 5.72
CA VAL A 21 -10.41 7.20 6.89
C VAL A 21 -11.44 6.11 6.63
N ILE A 22 -11.53 5.14 7.52
CA ILE A 22 -12.39 3.96 7.35
C ILE A 22 -13.33 3.88 8.54
N ASP A 23 -14.63 3.88 8.27
CA ASP A 23 -15.68 3.61 9.24
C ASP A 23 -15.85 2.09 9.41
N ALA A 24 -15.69 1.59 10.64
CA ALA A 24 -15.80 0.19 10.98
C ALA A 24 -17.19 -0.22 11.50
N GLU A 25 -18.15 0.71 11.61
CA GLU A 25 -19.48 0.41 12.11
C GLU A 25 -20.20 -0.63 11.22
N GLY A 26 -20.73 -1.69 11.85
CA GLY A 26 -21.43 -2.77 11.16
C GLY A 26 -20.54 -3.73 10.35
N GLN A 27 -19.21 -3.53 10.35
CA GLN A 27 -18.29 -4.34 9.55
C GLN A 27 -17.77 -5.56 10.31
N THR A 28 -17.54 -6.66 9.58
CA THR A 28 -16.92 -7.86 10.16
C THR A 28 -15.42 -7.64 10.37
N LEU A 29 -14.97 -7.73 11.63
CA LEU A 29 -13.58 -7.47 12.04
C LEU A 29 -12.52 -8.09 11.12
N GLY A 30 -12.63 -9.37 10.78
CA GLY A 30 -11.63 -10.06 9.96
C GLY A 30 -11.54 -9.55 8.52
N ARG A 31 -12.67 -9.09 7.95
CA ARG A 31 -12.72 -8.56 6.58
C ARG A 31 -12.04 -7.20 6.53
N ILE A 32 -12.50 -6.27 7.38
CA ILE A 32 -11.97 -4.92 7.43
C ILE A 32 -10.48 -4.90 7.82
N SER A 33 -10.06 -5.75 8.75
CA SER A 33 -8.64 -5.83 9.14
C SER A 33 -7.74 -6.30 8.00
N SER A 34 -8.21 -7.24 7.18
CA SER A 34 -7.44 -7.76 6.03
C SER A 34 -7.25 -6.68 4.96
N ASP A 35 -8.30 -5.89 4.71
CA ASP A 35 -8.25 -4.79 3.75
C ASP A 35 -7.37 -3.64 4.24
N ILE A 36 -7.49 -3.26 5.52
CA ILE A 36 -6.62 -2.27 6.16
C ILE A 36 -5.15 -2.71 6.08
N ALA A 37 -4.86 -3.98 6.40
CA ALA A 37 -3.50 -4.51 6.31
C ALA A 37 -2.93 -4.41 4.89
N ARG A 38 -3.76 -4.53 3.84
CA ARG A 38 -3.34 -4.35 2.44
C ARG A 38 -2.97 -2.90 2.13
N LEU A 39 -3.72 -1.93 2.68
CA LEU A 39 -3.44 -0.49 2.55
C LEU A 39 -2.14 -0.12 3.26
N LEU A 40 -1.98 -0.55 4.53
CA LEU A 40 -0.79 -0.31 5.34
C LEU A 40 0.48 -0.94 4.74
N GLN A 41 0.36 -2.04 4.00
CA GLN A 41 1.50 -2.67 3.32
C GLN A 41 1.80 -2.05 1.94
N GLY A 42 0.92 -1.21 1.39
CA GLY A 42 1.09 -0.64 0.04
C GLY A 42 0.79 -1.63 -1.09
N LYS A 43 0.33 -2.85 -0.78
CA LYS A 43 0.03 -3.93 -1.74
C LYS A 43 -1.12 -3.61 -2.71
N HIS A 44 -1.82 -2.51 -2.51
CA HIS A 44 -2.82 -2.00 -3.43
C HIS A 44 -2.21 -1.22 -4.61
N ARG A 45 -0.94 -0.76 -4.49
CA ARG A 45 -0.25 0.00 -5.55
C ARG A 45 0.61 -0.92 -6.42
N SER A 46 0.74 -0.55 -7.70
CA SER A 46 1.57 -1.27 -8.68
C SER A 46 3.08 -1.10 -8.44
N ASN A 47 3.48 -0.12 -7.63
CA ASN A 47 4.87 0.14 -7.24
C ASN A 47 5.28 -0.55 -5.92
N TYR A 48 4.49 -1.51 -5.43
CA TYR A 48 4.82 -2.27 -4.23
C TYR A 48 6.17 -2.98 -4.37
N VAL A 49 7.03 -2.79 -3.38
CA VAL A 49 8.25 -3.55 -3.19
C VAL A 49 8.35 -4.00 -1.72
N PRO A 50 8.80 -5.23 -1.45
CA PRO A 50 8.74 -5.81 -0.11
C PRO A 50 9.73 -5.18 0.88
N TYR A 51 10.77 -4.49 0.40
CA TYR A 51 11.85 -3.95 1.23
C TYR A 51 11.75 -2.44 1.48
N ILE A 52 10.76 -1.76 0.89
CA ILE A 52 10.51 -0.34 1.12
C ILE A 52 9.06 -0.19 1.61
N ASN A 53 8.87 0.61 2.65
CA ASN A 53 7.52 0.94 3.11
C ASN A 53 6.81 1.81 2.07
N THR A 54 5.90 1.20 1.31
CA THR A 54 5.07 1.83 0.27
C THR A 54 3.63 2.03 0.74
N GLY A 55 3.38 1.81 2.03
CA GLY A 55 2.07 1.83 2.64
C GLY A 55 1.48 3.21 2.82
N ASP A 56 0.16 3.22 2.98
CA ASP A 56 -0.62 4.41 3.29
C ASP A 56 -0.97 4.47 4.78
N PHE A 57 -1.43 5.64 5.23
CA PHE A 57 -1.92 5.82 6.59
C PHE A 57 -3.42 5.54 6.64
N VAL A 58 -3.86 4.85 7.69
CA VAL A 58 -5.26 4.50 7.89
C VAL A 58 -5.70 4.95 9.28
N VAL A 59 -6.78 5.70 9.34
CA VAL A 59 -7.52 6.04 10.56
C VAL A 59 -8.82 5.27 10.54
N VAL A 60 -9.12 4.57 11.63
CA VAL A 60 -10.37 3.81 11.77
C VAL A 60 -11.27 4.54 12.76
N ILE A 61 -12.54 4.71 12.39
CA ILE A 61 -13.60 5.28 13.22
C ILE A 61 -14.60 4.18 13.55
#